data_AF-A0A6G3DG07-F1
#
_entry.id   AF-A0A6G3DG07-F1
#
_cell.length_a   1.000
_cell.length_b   1.000
_cell.length_c   1.000
_cell.angle_alpha   90.00
_cell.angle_beta   90.00
_cell.angle_gamma   90.00
#
_symmetry.space_group_name_H-M   'P 1'
#
loop_
_entity.id
_entity.type
_entity.pdbx_description
1 polymer ?
#
loop_
_entity_poly.entity_id
_entity_poly.type
_entity_poly.pdbx_seq_one_letter_code
_entity_poly.pdbx_strand_id
1 'polypeptide(L)' 'MRPTLPEVLRQRDFTLYWAGVVLSQIGTRGAVAANLYQVYELTGSTAQVGLVGLAQAVALLTLSPLGGVYADRLDRR' A
#
# COMPACT_ATOMS: atom_id res chain seq x y z
N MET A 1 18.01 22.85 -21.56
CA MET A 1 17.23 21.61 -21.82
C MET A 1 15.82 21.81 -21.26
N ARG A 2 14.78 21.77 -22.09
CA ARG A 2 13.39 21.79 -21.60
C ARG A 2 13.08 20.39 -21.08
N PRO A 3 12.60 20.22 -19.83
CA PRO A 3 12.24 18.88 -19.34
C PRO A 3 11.06 18.37 -20.17
N THR A 4 11.32 17.44 -21.07
CA THR A 4 10.27 16.70 -21.77
C THR A 4 9.71 15.68 -20.80
N LEU A 5 8.39 15.70 -20.60
CA LEU A 5 7.73 14.64 -19.83
C LEU A 5 8.07 13.27 -20.45
N PRO A 6 8.34 12.24 -19.63
CA PRO A 6 8.53 10.88 -20.12
C PRO A 6 7.39 10.45 -21.04
N GLU A 7 7.70 9.81 -22.17
CA GLU A 7 6.70 9.43 -23.20
C GLU A 7 5.57 8.57 -22.61
N VAL A 8 5.88 7.77 -21.59
CA VAL A 8 4.91 6.92 -20.89
C VAL A 8 3.81 7.72 -20.19
N LEU A 9 4.10 8.93 -19.71
CA LEU A 9 3.10 9.82 -19.08
C LEU A 9 2.17 10.50 -20.11
N ARG A 10 2.43 10.34 -21.41
CA ARG A 10 1.57 10.85 -22.48
C ARG A 10 0.43 9.87 -22.82
N GLN A 11 0.54 8.60 -22.42
CA GLN A 11 -0.54 7.63 -22.56
C GLN A 11 -1.59 7.83 -21.44
N ARG A 12 -2.81 8.23 -21.80
CA ARG A 12 -3.88 8.57 -20.86
C ARG A 12 -4.20 7.44 -19.87
N ASP A 13 -4.34 6.22 -20.35
CA ASP A 13 -4.72 5.07 -19.52
C ASP A 13 -3.64 4.74 -18.50
N PHE A 14 -2.36 4.81 -18.91
CA PHE A 14 -1.23 4.64 -18.01
C PHE A 14 -1.22 5.72 -16.93
N THR A 15 -1.40 6.98 -17.30
CA THR A 15 -1.38 8.10 -16.36
C THR A 15 -2.52 8.02 -15.34
N LEU A 16 -3.73 7.64 -15.79
CA LEU A 16 -4.87 7.43 -14.89
C LEU A 16 -4.64 6.26 -13.94
N TYR A 17 -4.14 5.12 -14.45
CA TYR A 17 -3.79 3.96 -13.64
C TYR A 17 -2.73 4.34 -12.59
N TRP A 18 -1.63 4.97 -13.00
CA TRP A 18 -0.55 5.34 -12.10
C TRP A 18 -0.95 6.37 -11.06
N ALA A 19 -1.74 7.38 -11.44
CA ALA A 19 -2.28 8.33 -10.48
C ALA A 19 -3.15 7.63 -9.43
N GLY A 20 -3.99 6.68 -9.86
CA GLY A 20 -4.80 5.85 -8.97
C GLY A 20 -3.95 4.99 -8.03
N VAL A 21 -2.91 4.34 -8.54
CA VAL A 21 -1.95 3.55 -7.74
C VAL A 21 -1.25 4.43 -6.71
N VAL A 22 -0.71 5.58 -7.12
CA VAL A 22 -0.01 6.50 -6.21
C VAL A 22 -0.94 6.98 -5.11
N LEU A 23 -2.14 7.45 -5.46
CA LEU A 23 -3.13 7.92 -4.48
C LEU A 23 -3.53 6.81 -3.50
N SER A 24 -3.77 5.60 -4.01
CA SER A 24 -4.13 4.43 -3.21
C SER A 24 -3.00 4.04 -2.25
N GLN A 25 -1.75 4.09 -2.71
CA GLN A 25 -0.59 3.79 -1.88
C GLN A 25 -0.35 4.83 -0.78
N ILE A 26 -0.62 6.11 -1.06
CA ILE A 26 -0.59 7.16 -0.04
C ILE A 26 -1.65 6.89 1.03
N GLY A 27 -2.91 6.65 0.62
CA GLY A 27 -4.00 6.34 1.54
C GLY A 27 -3.73 5.11 2.39
N THR A 28 -3.21 4.04 1.78
CA THR A 28 -2.86 2.80 2.47
C THR A 28 -1.78 3.01 3.53
N ARG A 29 -0.69 3.71 3.18
CA ARG A 29 0.40 4.00 4.13
C ARG A 29 -0.06 4.92 5.26
N GLY A 30 -0.89 5.91 4.94
CA GLY A 30 -1.49 6.81 5.92
C GLY A 30 -2.40 6.07 6.90
N ALA A 31 -3.25 5.16 6.40
CA ALA A 31 -4.12 4.35 7.24
C ALA A 31 -3.34 3.44 8.19
N VAL A 32 -2.24 2.82 7.73
CA VAL A 32 -1.35 2.03 8.59
C VAL A 32 -0.73 2.89 9.69
N ALA A 33 -0.19 4.07 9.34
CA ALA A 33 0.39 4.98 10.32
C ALA A 33 -0.64 5.46 11.35
N ALA A 34 -1.84 5.85 10.89
CA ALA A 34 -2.95 6.25 11.76
C ALA A 34 -3.38 5.11 12.70
N ASN A 35 -3.43 3.87 12.20
CA ASN A 35 -3.79 2.72 13.02
C ASN A 35 -2.77 2.46 14.14
N LEU A 36 -1.47 2.50 13.83
CA LEU A 36 -0.41 2.33 14.82
C LEU A 36 -0.39 3.47 15.84
N TYR A 37 -0.62 4.71 15.38
CA TYR A 37 -0.78 5.86 16.26
C TYR A 37 -2.00 5.70 17.19
N GLN A 38 -3.14 5.21 16.66
CA GLN A 38 -4.34 4.94 17.45
C GLN A 38 -4.09 3.90 18.53
N VAL A 39 -3.33 2.83 18.24
CA VAL A 39 -2.94 1.85 19.26
C VAL A 39 -2.14 2.52 20.37
N TYR A 40 -1.23 3.43 20.03
CA TYR A 40 -0.50 4.19 21.03
C TYR A 40 -1.43 5.07 21.88
N GLU A 41 -2.35 5.82 21.26
CA GLU A 41 -3.30 6.66 22.02
C GLU A 41 -4.18 5.86 22.98
N LEU A 42 -4.63 4.67 22.57
CA LEU A 42 -5.50 3.83 23.39
C LEU A 42 -4.76 3.15 24.55
N THR A 43 -3.46 2.91 24.41
CA THR A 43 -2.71 2.00 25.31
C THR A 43 -1.57 2.68 26.06
N GLY A 44 -1.09 3.82 25.57
CA GLY A 44 0.10 4.52 26.05
C GLY A 44 1.41 3.74 25.88
N SER A 45 1.39 2.59 25.17
CA SER A 45 2.52 1.65 25.14
C SER A 45 3.09 1.47 23.74
N THR A 46 4.34 1.88 23.55
CA THR A 46 5.09 1.64 22.30
C THR A 46 5.35 0.15 22.03
N ALA A 47 5.42 -0.68 23.09
CA ALA A 47 5.55 -2.12 22.95
C ALA A 47 4.32 -2.75 22.28
N GLN A 48 3.12 -2.29 22.64
CA GLN A 48 1.87 -2.77 22.02
C GLN A 48 1.76 -2.33 20.55
N VAL A 49 2.17 -1.10 20.23
CA VAL A 49 2.29 -0.65 18.83
C VAL A 49 3.22 -1.57 18.04
N GLY A 50 4.38 -1.91 18.61
CA GLY A 50 5.33 -2.85 18.01
C GLY A 50 4.71 -4.23 17.77
N LEU A 51 3.98 -4.77 18.75
CA LEU A 51 3.30 -6.06 18.62
C LEU A 51 2.22 -6.05 17.52
N VAL A 52 1.43 -4.98 17.43
CA VAL A 52 0.43 -4.83 16.36
C VAL A 52 1.10 -4.72 15.00
N GLY A 53 2.17 -3.92 14.89
CA GLY A 53 2.95 -3.81 13.66
C GLY A 53 3.58 -5.14 13.22
N LEU A 54 4.10 -5.93 14.17
CA LEU A 54 4.62 -7.27 13.90
C LEU A 54 3.51 -8.21 13.42
N ALA A 55 2.33 -8.19 14.04
CA ALA A 55 1.18 -8.99 13.60
C ALA A 55 0.76 -8.62 12.16
N GLN A 56 0.73 -7.32 11.83
CA GLN A 56 0.47 -6.85 10.47
C GLN A 56 1.53 -7.38 9.47
N ALA A 57 2.81 -7.32 9.83
CA ALA A 57 3.90 -7.82 8.99
C ALA A 57 3.79 -9.34 8.75
N VAL A 58 3.50 -10.12 9.80
CA VAL A 58 3.28 -11.57 9.69
C VAL A 58 2.09 -11.88 8.78
N ALA A 59 0.97 -11.17 8.95
CA ALA A 59 -0.20 -11.32 8.08
C ALA A 59 0.15 -11.01 6.62
N LEU A 60 0.90 -9.94 6.36
CA LEU A 60 1.35 -9.60 5.01
C LEU A 60 2.24 -10.70 4.41
N LEU A 61 3.23 -11.20 5.15
CA LEU A 61 4.15 -12.23 4.68
C LEU A 61 3.45 -13.57 4.40
N THR A 62 2.41 -13.90 5.16
CA THR A 62 1.68 -15.17 5.04
C THR A 62 0.55 -15.10 4.01
N LEU A 63 -0.15 -13.96 3.92
CA LEU A 63 -1.31 -13.80 3.03
C LEU A 63 -0.95 -13.22 1.65
N SER A 64 0.14 -12.45 1.51
CA SER A 64 0.53 -11.90 0.21
C SER A 64 0.82 -12.95 -0.87
N PRO A 65 1.44 -14.12 -0.57
CA PRO A 65 1.61 -15.17 -1.58
C PRO A 65 0.28 -15.75 -2.04
N LEU A 66 -0.68 -15.93 -1.12
CA LEU A 66 -2.03 -16.40 -1.44
C LEU A 66 -2.77 -15.41 -2.33
N GLY A 67 -2.66 -14.11 -2.01
CA GLY A 67 -3.19 -13.04 -2.84
C GLY A 67 -2.57 -13.01 -4.23
N GLY A 68 -1.25 -13.23 -4.34
CA GLY A 68 -0.54 -13.32 -5.62
C GLY A 68 -1.03 -14.48 -6.48
N VAL A 69 -1.10 -15.69 -5.91
CA VAL A 69 -1.63 -16.87 -6.61
C VAL A 69 -3.06 -16.66 -7.09
N TYR A 70 -3.90 -16.01 -6.27
CA TYR A 70 -5.27 -15.70 -6.65
C TYR A 70 -5.32 -14.66 -7.78
N ALA A 71 -4.52 -13.59 -7.68
CA ALA A 71 -4.43 -12.53 -8.68
C ALA A 71 -3.89 -13.01 -10.02
N ASP A 72 -3.02 -14.02 -10.02
CA ASP A 72 -2.47 -14.62 -11.25
C ASP A 72 -3.47 -15.55 -11.94
N ARG A 73 -4.49 -16.04 -11.23
CA ARG A 73 -5.53 -16.93 -11.78
C ARG A 73 -6.76 -16.18 -12.29
N LEU A 74 -6.97 -14.93 -11.85
CA LEU A 74 -8.02 -14.09 -12.42
C LEU A 74 -7.56 -13.52 -13.76
N ASP A 75 -8.35 -13.78 -14.81
CA ASP A 75 -8.12 -13.26 -16.15
C ASP A 75 -8.18 -11.72 -16.11
N ARG A 76 -7.09 -11.04 -16.49
CA ARG A 76 -6.88 -9.58 -16.28
C ARG A 76 -7.64 -8.69 -17.28
N ARG A 77 -8.80 -9.14 -17.76
CA ARG A 77 -9.59 -8.45 -18.79
C ARG A 77 -10.31 -7.23 -18.24
#